data_AF-A0A1G9RY13-F1
#
_entry.id   AF-A0A1G9RY13-F1
#
_cell.length_a   1.000
_cell.length_b   1.000
_cell.length_c   1.000
_cell.angle_alpha   90.00
_cell.angle_beta   90.00
_cell.angle_gamma   90.00
#
_symmetry.space_group_name_H-M   'P 1'
#
loop_
_entity.id
_entity.type
_entity.pdbx_description
1 polymer ?
#
loop_
_entity_poly.entity_id
_entity_poly.type
_entity_poly.pdbx_seq_one_letter_code
_entity_poly.pdbx_strand_id
1 'polypeptide(L)' 'WKSVNGTWYYLKNSGAMATGWQMISGKWYYLYSSGAMAKNTVIDGWKINSSGVATKIK' A
#
# COMPACT_ATOMS: atom_id res chain seq x y z
N TRP A 1 7.78 2.02 -6.54
CA TRP A 1 6.37 2.30 -6.87
C TRP A 1 6.20 2.35 -8.38
N LYS A 2 5.10 1.81 -8.90
CA LYS A 2 4.71 1.87 -10.31
C LYS A 2 3.24 2.26 -10.38
N SER A 3 2.91 3.25 -11.21
CA SER A 3 1.52 3.65 -11.47
C SER A 3 1.06 3.04 -12.80
N VAL A 4 -0.11 2.40 -12.79
CA VAL A 4 -0.78 1.85 -13.97
C VAL A 4 -2.24 2.27 -13.89
N ASN A 5 -2.71 3.06 -14.87
CA ASN A 5 -4.08 3.58 -14.92
C ASN A 5 -4.55 4.23 -13.60
N GLY A 6 -3.66 4.99 -12.94
CA GLY A 6 -3.96 5.67 -11.66
C GLY A 6 -3.97 4.76 -10.41
N THR A 7 -3.69 3.46 -10.58
CA THR A 7 -3.50 2.51 -9.48
C THR A 7 -2.02 2.31 -9.21
N TRP A 8 -1.63 2.37 -7.94
CA TRP A 8 -0.24 2.23 -7.51
C TRP A 8 0.07 0.79 -7.12
N TYR A 9 1.27 0.35 -7.48
CA TYR A 9 1.83 -0.96 -7.19
C TYR A 9 3.24 -0.78 -6.63
N TYR A 10 3.69 -1.70 -5.80
CA TYR A 10 5.07 -1.75 -5.34
C TYR A 10 5.76 -2.99 -5.87
N LEU A 11 6.89 -2.80 -6.56
CA LEU A 11 7.76 -3.89 -6.98
C LEU A 11 8.94 -3.95 -6.01
N LYS A 12 9.21 -5.15 -5.50
CA LYS A 12 10.39 -5.44 -4.69
C LYS A 12 11.65 -5.37 -5.55
N ASN A 13 12.83 -5.38 -4.94
CA ASN A 13 14.11 -5.35 -5.67
C ASN A 13 14.26 -6.49 -6.69
N SER A 14 13.60 -7.64 -6.46
CA SER A 14 13.57 -8.76 -7.41
C SER A 14 12.67 -8.53 -8.62
N GLY A 15 11.95 -7.41 -8.70
CA GLY A 15 10.91 -7.15 -9.70
C GLY A 15 9.56 -7.78 -9.35
N ALA A 16 9.49 -8.65 -8.33
CA ALA A 16 8.24 -9.25 -7.89
C ALA A 16 7.29 -8.20 -7.29
N MET A 17 6.01 -8.32 -7.61
CA MET A 17 4.96 -7.48 -7.06
C MET A 17 4.76 -7.78 -5.56
N ALA A 18 4.64 -6.74 -4.74
CA ALA A 18 4.33 -6.89 -3.33
C ALA A 18 2.81 -6.98 -3.08
N THR A 19 2.45 -7.73 -2.05
CA THR A 19 1.09 -7.91 -1.54
C THR A 19 1.12 -7.86 0.00
N GLY A 20 -0.03 -7.66 0.63
CA GLY A 20 -0.16 -7.50 2.08
C GLY A 20 0.46 -6.22 2.62
N TRP A 21 0.72 -6.21 3.93
CA TRP A 21 1.36 -5.10 4.64
C TRP A 21 2.85 -4.99 4.30
N GLN A 22 3.30 -3.78 3.95
CA GLN A 22 4.68 -3.49 3.59
C GLN A 22 5.18 -2.23 4.32
N MET A 23 6.33 -2.34 4.97
CA MET A 23 7.05 -1.19 5.54
C MET A 23 8.05 -0.67 4.50
N ILE A 24 7.74 0.49 3.93
CA ILE A 24 8.53 1.09 2.84
C ILE A 24 8.97 2.48 3.32
N SER A 25 10.28 2.69 3.46
CA SER A 25 10.87 3.95 3.91
C SER A 25 10.24 4.49 5.21
N GLY A 26 10.03 3.61 6.19
CA GLY A 26 9.48 3.96 7.51
C GLY A 26 7.97 4.21 7.54
N LYS A 27 7.24 3.93 6.46
CA LYS A 27 5.78 4.06 6.39
C LYS A 27 5.15 2.72 6.04
N TRP A 28 3.99 2.45 6.62
CA TRP A 28 3.20 1.25 6.33
C TRP A 28 2.22 1.50 5.19
N TYR A 29 2.17 0.54 4.28
CA TYR A 29 1.26 0.48 3.14
C TYR A 29 0.63 -0.91 3.06
N TYR A 30 -0.61 -0.99 2.58
CA TYR A 30 -1.25 -2.26 2.26
C TYR A 30 -1.44 -2.39 0.75
N LEU A 31 -1.01 -3.53 0.20
CA LEU A 31 -1.19 -3.90 -1.19
C LEU A 31 -2.16 -5.10 -1.22
N TYR A 32 -3.26 -5.00 -1.96
CA TYR A 32 -4.22 -6.10 -2.09
C TYR A 32 -3.57 -7.34 -2.74
N SER A 33 -4.28 -8.48 -2.80
CA SER A 33 -3.81 -9.68 -3.50
C SER A 33 -3.48 -9.43 -4.98
N SER A 34 -4.17 -8.47 -5.61
CA SER A 34 -3.86 -7.98 -6.97
C SER A 34 -2.61 -7.08 -7.05
N GLY A 35 -2.00 -6.76 -5.90
CA GLY A 35 -0.89 -5.81 -5.77
C GLY A 35 -1.29 -4.34 -5.79
N ALA A 36 -2.57 -4.03 -6.02
CA ALA A 36 -3.07 -2.67 -5.98
C ALA A 36 -2.93 -2.08 -4.57
N MET A 37 -2.38 -0.88 -4.47
CA MET A 37 -2.24 -0.17 -3.20
C MET A 37 -3.59 0.32 -2.70
N ALA A 38 -3.90 0.00 -1.45
CA ALA A 38 -5.03 0.56 -0.74
C ALA A 38 -4.83 2.08 -0.55
N LYS A 39 -5.90 2.87 -0.67
CA LYS A 39 -5.95 4.29 -0.33
C LYS A 39 -7.37 4.68 0.06
N ASN A 40 -7.51 5.69 0.91
CA ASN A 40 -8.81 6.20 1.38
C ASN A 40 -9.73 5.10 1.95
N THR A 41 -9.18 4.21 2.78
CA THR A 41 -9.91 3.08 3.35
C THR A 41 -9.39 2.74 4.75
N VAL A 42 -9.95 1.70 5.37
CA VAL A 42 -9.46 1.12 6.63
C VAL A 42 -9.12 -0.35 6.38
N ILE A 43 -7.93 -0.79 6.79
CA ILE A 43 -7.49 -2.18 6.75
C ILE A 43 -6.97 -2.55 8.14
N ASP A 44 -7.47 -3.64 8.73
CA ASP A 44 -7.05 -4.16 10.04
C ASP A 44 -7.02 -3.08 11.16
N GLY A 45 -8.00 -2.17 11.16
CA GLY A 45 -8.09 -1.09 12.14
C GLY A 45 -7.14 0.10 11.89
N TRP A 46 -6.43 0.13 10.76
CA TRP A 46 -5.57 1.25 10.36
C TRP A 46 -6.22 2.08 9.27
N LYS A 47 -6.25 3.40 9.44
CA LYS A 47 -6.72 4.32 8.40
C LYS A 47 -5.63 4.48 7.35
N ILE A 48 -5.95 4.14 6.11
CA ILE A 48 -5.10 4.32 4.95
C ILE A 48 -5.47 5.64 4.28
N ASN A 49 -4.55 6.60 4.24
CA ASN A 49 -4.82 7.91 3.64
C ASN A 49 -4.79 7.88 2.10
N SER A 50 -4.98 9.04 1.46
CA SER A 50 -5.01 9.18 0.00
C SER A 50 -3.69 8.83 -0.70
N SER A 51 -2.57 8.89 0.04
CA SER A 51 -1.24 8.46 -0.41
C SER A 51 -0.91 7.01 -0.06
N GLY A 52 -1.86 6.25 0.50
CA GLY A 52 -1.69 4.85 0.88
C GLY A 52 -0.99 4.63 2.22
N VAL A 53 -0.66 5.68 2.95
CA VAL A 53 0.04 5.57 4.24
C VAL A 53 -0.97 5.21 5.32
N ALA A 54 -0.67 4.14 6.05
CA ALA A 54 -1.41 3.75 7.24
C ALA A 54 -1.08 4.67 8.44
N THR A 55 -2.13 5.13 9.10
CA THR A 55 -2.06 5.92 10.33
C THR A 55 -3.02 5.32 11.35
N LYS A 56 -2.68 5.40 12.65
CA LYS A 56 -3.61 4.97 13.72
C LYS A 56 -4.93 5.74 13.59
N ILE A 57 -6.04 5.03 13.76
CA ILE A 57 -7.33 5.66 14.04
C ILE A 57 -7.20 6.26 15.44
N LYS A 58 -7.46 7.56 15.56
CA LYS A 58 -7.53 8.24 16.87
C LYS A 58 -8.88 7.97 17.52
#